data_AF-A0A2H5WF51-F1
#
_entry.id   AF-A0A2H5WF51-F1
#
_cell.length_a   1.000
_cell.length_b   1.000
_cell.length_c   1.000
_cell.angle_alpha   90.00
_cell.angle_beta   90.00
_cell.angle_gamma   90.00
#
_symmetry.space_group_name_H-M   'P 1'
#
loop_
_entity.id
_entity.type
_entity.pdbx_description
1 polymer ?
#
loop_
_entity_poly.entity_id
_entity_poly.type
_entity_poly.pdbx_seq_one_letter_code
_entity_poly.pdbx_strand_id
1 'polypeptide(L)'
;MRRLAAIAIAALVVLPAACGGREVTLPTPAPSPTVAASPSPTAPSPASPTTPPAGTPSPSPELQLPGDAPTALAEGMDPEELAAQGYGPILPPGASPLSARTVTGPVTQIALAWYRGEDPFARQSGLVVWQRLPDAPPWRAVYAFTERPVAGVLGISLDQADLSGDGLPDLLVREDRGGTGACATWRVVLTRVGGATEAWRHTACDTEVRISRDRLLVREAVYGPDDPHCCPSGFRLRTLAFDGARFVEVRVRTIDVEF
;
A
#
# COMPACT_ATOMS: atom_id res chain seq x y z
N MET A 1 3.35 -47.99 7.58
CA MET A 1 4.80 -48.06 7.34
C MET A 1 5.33 -46.64 7.22
N ARG A 2 5.95 -46.13 8.29
CA ARG A 2 6.49 -44.76 8.39
C ARG A 2 7.85 -44.71 7.71
N ARG A 3 8.06 -43.83 6.73
CA ARG A 3 9.38 -43.51 6.18
C ARG A 3 9.82 -42.14 6.68
N LEU A 4 10.79 -42.15 7.59
CA LEU A 4 11.57 -41.00 8.05
C LEU A 4 12.54 -40.63 6.92
N ALA A 5 12.48 -39.38 6.44
CA ALA A 5 13.50 -38.81 5.55
C ALA A 5 14.37 -37.86 6.38
N ALA A 6 15.67 -38.12 6.39
CA ALA A 6 16.69 -37.39 7.12
C ALA A 6 16.96 -36.01 6.48
N ILE A 7 16.96 -34.98 7.31
CA ILE A 7 17.33 -33.61 6.94
C ILE A 7 18.86 -33.49 7.09
N ALA A 8 19.55 -33.21 5.98
CA ALA A 8 20.96 -32.86 5.98
C ALA A 8 21.10 -31.35 6.25
N ILE A 9 21.71 -31.01 7.39
CA ILE A 9 22.03 -29.63 7.78
C ILE A 9 23.40 -29.28 7.19
N ALA A 10 23.43 -28.41 6.19
CA ALA A 10 24.66 -27.82 5.69
C ALA A 10 25.01 -26.58 6.55
N ALA A 11 26.11 -26.68 7.30
CA ALA A 11 26.65 -25.59 8.10
C ALA A 11 27.35 -24.57 7.18
N LEU A 12 26.80 -23.35 7.12
CA LEU A 12 27.40 -22.21 6.42
C LEU A 12 28.35 -21.48 7.40
N VAL A 13 29.65 -21.54 7.12
CA VAL A 13 30.70 -20.83 7.86
C VAL A 13 30.69 -19.35 7.43
N VAL A 14 30.44 -18.45 8.38
CA VAL A 14 30.52 -16.99 8.18
C VAL A 14 31.85 -16.49 8.72
N LEU A 15 32.68 -15.91 7.85
CA LEU A 15 33.89 -15.18 8.20
C LEU A 15 33.56 -13.71 8.54
N PRO A 16 34.02 -13.14 9.67
CA PRO A 16 33.88 -11.72 9.92
C PRO A 16 34.98 -10.91 9.21
N ALA A 17 34.57 -10.05 8.28
CA ALA A 17 35.44 -9.01 7.72
C ALA A 17 35.49 -7.82 8.70
N ALA A 18 36.66 -7.60 9.30
CA ALA A 18 36.95 -6.43 10.11
C ALA A 18 37.24 -5.22 9.21
N CYS A 19 36.36 -4.22 9.20
CA CYS A 19 36.63 -2.91 8.63
C CYS A 19 36.80 -1.90 9.76
N GLY A 20 37.98 -1.29 9.82
CA GLY A 20 38.44 -0.38 10.85
C GLY A 20 37.59 0.88 11.02
N GLY A 21 37.38 1.25 12.28
CA GLY A 21 36.78 2.51 12.68
C GLY A 21 37.72 3.67 12.38
N ARG A 22 37.21 4.66 11.64
CA ARG A 22 37.79 6.00 11.56
C ARG A 22 37.02 6.87 12.54
N GLU A 23 37.69 7.32 13.59
CA GLU A 23 37.20 8.37 14.50
C GLU A 23 36.99 9.65 13.69
N VAL A 24 35.74 10.11 13.64
CA VAL A 24 35.37 11.43 13.11
C VAL A 24 35.28 12.38 14.29
N THR A 25 36.27 13.25 14.42
CA THR A 25 36.24 14.37 15.37
C THR A 25 35.17 15.37 14.92
N LEU A 26 34.11 15.51 15.70
CA LEU A 26 33.07 16.52 15.47
C LEU A 26 33.58 17.90 15.91
N PRO A 27 33.34 18.98 15.12
CA PRO A 27 33.68 20.33 15.53
C PRO A 27 32.74 20.84 16.64
N THR A 28 33.34 21.57 17.57
CA THR A 28 32.72 22.26 18.71
C THR A 28 31.65 23.27 18.27
N PRO A 29 30.47 23.33 18.91
CA PRO A 29 29.48 24.34 18.61
C PRO A 29 29.91 25.73 19.12
N ALA A 30 29.74 26.74 18.26
CA ALA A 30 29.93 28.15 18.59
C ALA A 30 28.77 28.69 19.46
N PRO A 31 29.01 29.68 20.34
CA PRO A 31 27.99 30.24 21.21
C PRO A 31 26.91 31.02 20.43
N SER A 32 25.65 30.82 20.82
CA SER A 32 24.49 31.52 20.27
C SER A 32 24.46 33.00 20.69
N PRO A 33 24.05 33.94 19.82
CA PRO A 33 23.83 35.32 20.19
C PRO A 33 22.53 35.49 21.00
N THR A 34 22.64 36.23 22.09
CA THR A 34 21.53 36.71 22.92
C THR A 34 20.66 37.69 22.12
N VAL A 35 19.40 37.32 21.85
CA VAL A 35 18.40 38.22 21.26
C VAL A 35 17.69 38.97 22.39
N ALA A 36 17.70 40.30 22.28
CA ALA A 36 17.05 41.23 23.19
C ALA A 36 15.51 41.08 23.15
N ALA A 37 14.89 41.28 24.31
CA ALA A 37 13.45 41.22 24.50
C ALA A 37 12.71 42.30 23.69
N SER A 38 11.66 41.86 22.97
CA SER A 38 10.72 42.72 22.26
C SER A 38 9.51 43.04 23.16
N PRO A 39 8.94 44.26 23.10
CA PRO A 39 7.88 44.69 24.02
C PRO A 39 6.53 44.00 23.78
N SER A 40 5.82 43.80 24.88
CA SER A 40 4.49 43.18 24.98
C SER A 40 3.40 43.91 24.19
N PRO A 41 2.59 43.21 23.39
CA PRO A 41 1.33 43.75 22.88
C PRO A 41 0.21 43.61 23.94
N THR A 42 -0.55 44.68 24.07
CA THR A 42 -1.77 44.84 24.86
C THR A 42 -2.78 43.72 24.59
N ALA A 43 -3.28 43.11 25.67
CA ALA A 43 -4.32 42.08 25.63
C ALA A 43 -5.68 42.66 25.17
N PRO A 44 -6.37 42.06 24.18
CA PRO A 44 -7.79 42.29 23.95
C PRO A 44 -8.67 41.46 24.90
N SER A 45 -9.81 42.04 25.26
CA SER A 45 -10.86 41.50 26.14
C SER A 45 -11.29 40.05 25.83
N PRO A 46 -11.73 39.29 26.85
CA PRO A 46 -12.27 37.95 26.66
C PRO A 46 -13.60 38.01 25.90
N ALA A 47 -13.62 37.49 24.69
CA ALA A 47 -14.85 37.16 23.98
C ALA A 47 -15.45 35.87 24.58
N SER A 48 -16.75 35.88 24.82
CA SER A 48 -17.53 34.74 25.30
C SER A 48 -17.33 33.50 24.42
N PRO A 49 -17.27 32.28 24.99
CA PRO A 49 -17.13 31.05 24.22
C PRO A 49 -18.39 30.83 23.38
N THR A 50 -18.30 31.08 22.08
CA THR A 50 -19.27 30.61 21.11
C THR A 50 -19.04 29.11 20.91
N THR A 51 -20.04 28.32 21.30
CA THR A 51 -20.09 26.87 21.07
C THR A 51 -19.84 26.59 19.58
N PRO A 52 -18.84 25.77 19.21
CA PRO A 52 -18.65 25.39 17.82
C PRO A 52 -19.90 24.70 17.30
N PRO A 53 -20.40 25.03 16.10
CA PRO A 53 -21.48 24.26 15.49
C PRO A 53 -21.01 22.81 15.34
N ALA A 54 -21.92 21.88 15.65
CA ALA A 54 -21.72 20.46 15.48
C ALA A 54 -21.18 20.20 14.06
N GLY A 55 -19.94 19.70 13.99
CA GLY A 55 -19.26 19.44 12.72
C GLY A 55 -20.13 18.54 11.86
N THR A 56 -20.38 18.97 10.63
CA THR A 56 -20.94 18.12 9.59
C THR A 56 -20.08 16.85 9.52
N PRO A 57 -20.66 15.63 9.60
CA PRO A 57 -19.88 14.41 9.50
C PRO A 57 -19.09 14.44 8.19
N SER A 58 -17.77 14.21 8.27
CA SER A 58 -16.94 14.05 7.08
C SER A 58 -17.61 13.03 6.15
N PRO A 59 -17.73 13.34 4.84
CA PRO A 59 -18.33 12.41 3.90
C PRO A 59 -17.55 11.10 3.94
N SER A 60 -18.26 10.00 4.19
CA SER A 60 -17.69 8.65 4.06
C SER A 60 -17.11 8.51 2.65
N PRO A 61 -15.91 7.92 2.49
CA PRO A 61 -15.35 7.68 1.16
C PRO A 61 -16.36 6.88 0.32
N GLU A 62 -16.56 7.30 -0.93
CA GLU A 62 -17.45 6.61 -1.85
C GLU A 62 -16.85 5.24 -2.19
N LEU A 63 -17.44 4.18 -1.62
CA LEU A 63 -17.01 2.80 -1.84
C LEU A 63 -17.49 2.35 -3.22
N GLN A 64 -16.56 2.07 -4.13
CA GLN A 64 -16.88 1.53 -5.45
C GLN A 64 -17.02 0.00 -5.38
N LEU A 65 -18.12 -0.46 -4.78
CA LEU A 65 -18.48 -1.87 -4.66
C LEU A 65 -19.70 -2.22 -5.53
N PRO A 66 -19.91 -3.50 -5.87
CA PRO A 66 -21.21 -3.96 -6.34
C PRO A 66 -22.30 -3.62 -5.33
N GLY A 67 -23.50 -3.26 -5.80
CA GLY A 67 -24.61 -2.87 -4.92
C GLY A 67 -25.09 -3.96 -3.95
N ASP A 68 -24.74 -5.22 -4.23
CA ASP A 68 -25.04 -6.39 -3.40
C ASP A 68 -23.89 -6.75 -2.43
N ALA A 69 -22.78 -6.03 -2.45
CA ALA A 69 -21.65 -6.31 -1.57
C ALA A 69 -21.91 -5.85 -0.13
N PRO A 70 -21.50 -6.63 0.88
CA PRO A 70 -21.57 -6.19 2.27
C PRO A 70 -20.63 -5.00 2.48
N THR A 71 -21.08 -4.01 3.25
CA THR A 71 -20.28 -2.84 3.66
C THR A 71 -20.05 -2.78 5.16
N ALA A 72 -20.76 -3.64 5.91
CA ALA A 72 -20.65 -3.80 7.35
C ALA A 72 -20.89 -5.25 7.76
N LEU A 73 -20.21 -5.70 8.81
CA LEU A 73 -20.44 -6.99 9.45
C LEU A 73 -20.62 -6.77 10.96
N ALA A 74 -21.80 -7.12 11.47
CA ALA A 74 -22.19 -6.94 12.88
C ALA A 74 -21.44 -7.89 13.82
N GLU A 75 -21.02 -9.04 13.31
CA GLU A 75 -20.33 -10.07 14.05
C GLU A 75 -18.88 -9.64 14.31
N GLY A 76 -18.45 -9.75 15.57
CA GLY A 76 -17.11 -9.38 16.02
C GLY A 76 -16.05 -10.45 15.71
N MET A 77 -16.12 -11.09 14.54
CA MET A 77 -15.19 -12.13 14.13
C MET A 77 -13.75 -11.62 14.11
N ASP A 78 -12.81 -12.45 14.50
CA ASP A 78 -11.38 -12.13 14.36
C ASP A 78 -10.90 -12.43 12.92
N PRO A 79 -9.82 -11.78 12.44
CA PRO A 79 -9.32 -11.97 11.07
C PRO A 79 -8.99 -13.43 10.72
N GLU A 80 -8.50 -14.21 11.68
CA GLU A 80 -8.19 -15.63 11.49
C GLU A 80 -9.44 -16.48 11.31
N GLU A 81 -10.53 -16.14 12.00
CA GLU A 81 -11.83 -16.80 11.84
C GLU A 81 -12.42 -16.50 10.45
N LEU A 82 -12.37 -15.24 10.02
CA LEU A 82 -12.78 -14.85 8.67
C LEU A 82 -11.97 -15.60 7.60
N ALA A 83 -10.66 -15.72 7.78
CA ALA A 83 -9.79 -16.47 6.88
C ALA A 83 -10.14 -17.97 6.85
N ALA A 84 -10.41 -18.58 8.01
CA ALA A 84 -10.81 -19.99 8.11
C ALA A 84 -12.16 -20.27 7.42
N GLN A 85 -13.05 -19.29 7.39
CA GLN A 85 -14.33 -19.35 6.66
C GLN A 85 -14.22 -18.92 5.19
N GLY A 86 -13.02 -18.66 4.67
CA GLY A 86 -12.80 -18.24 3.28
C GLY A 86 -13.33 -16.84 2.95
N TYR A 87 -13.49 -15.98 3.96
CA TYR A 87 -13.95 -14.59 3.85
C TYR A 87 -15.39 -14.40 3.33
N GLY A 88 -16.21 -15.45 3.28
CA GLY A 88 -17.58 -15.40 2.76
C GLY A 88 -18.43 -14.22 3.29
N PRO A 89 -18.46 -13.94 4.61
CA PRO A 89 -19.25 -12.86 5.18
C PRO A 89 -18.87 -11.44 4.73
N ILE A 90 -17.67 -11.24 4.20
CA ILE A 90 -17.11 -9.92 3.84
C ILE A 90 -16.81 -9.77 2.34
N LEU A 91 -17.20 -10.77 1.54
CA LEU A 91 -17.08 -10.77 0.09
C LEU A 91 -18.42 -10.41 -0.57
N PRO A 92 -18.40 -9.83 -1.79
CA PRO A 92 -19.59 -9.77 -2.62
C PRO A 92 -20.18 -11.18 -2.83
N PRO A 93 -21.51 -11.35 -2.86
CA PRO A 93 -22.14 -12.64 -3.12
C PRO A 93 -21.65 -13.27 -4.42
N GLY A 94 -21.28 -14.56 -4.35
CA GLY A 94 -20.74 -15.32 -5.48
C GLY A 94 -19.30 -14.96 -5.87
N ALA A 95 -18.62 -14.10 -5.11
CA ALA A 95 -17.20 -13.84 -5.30
C ALA A 95 -16.32 -14.91 -4.62
N SER A 96 -15.12 -15.08 -5.15
CA SER A 96 -14.05 -15.89 -4.58
C SER A 96 -12.84 -15.01 -4.24
N PRO A 97 -12.12 -15.29 -3.14
CA PRO A 97 -10.92 -14.54 -2.79
C PRO A 97 -9.77 -14.88 -3.75
N LEU A 98 -9.01 -13.86 -4.18
CA LEU A 98 -7.77 -14.00 -4.93
C LEU A 98 -6.54 -13.95 -4.01
N SER A 99 -6.52 -12.95 -3.15
CA SER A 99 -5.41 -12.68 -2.24
C SER A 99 -5.91 -11.87 -1.06
N ALA A 100 -5.32 -12.09 0.11
CA ALA A 100 -5.64 -11.35 1.31
C ALA A 100 -4.37 -10.87 2.00
N ARG A 101 -4.47 -9.72 2.67
CA ARG A 101 -3.43 -9.16 3.51
C ARG A 101 -4.07 -8.62 4.79
N THR A 102 -3.49 -8.95 5.93
CA THR A 102 -4.03 -8.56 7.24
C THR A 102 -3.03 -7.69 7.97
N VAL A 103 -3.52 -6.59 8.53
CA VAL A 103 -2.78 -5.71 9.42
C VAL A 103 -3.36 -5.85 10.82
N THR A 104 -2.51 -6.00 11.82
CA THR A 104 -2.89 -6.03 13.24
C THR A 104 -1.99 -5.09 14.04
N GLY A 105 -2.48 -4.58 15.16
CA GLY A 105 -1.76 -3.62 16.00
C GLY A 105 -2.63 -2.40 16.33
N PRO A 106 -2.17 -1.16 16.08
CA PRO A 106 -2.98 0.05 16.30
C PRO A 106 -4.29 0.07 15.49
N VAL A 107 -4.32 -0.65 14.37
CA VAL A 107 -5.52 -0.93 13.59
C VAL A 107 -5.58 -2.42 13.25
N THR A 108 -6.80 -2.95 13.09
CA THR A 108 -7.02 -4.26 12.49
C THR A 108 -7.69 -4.06 11.13
N GLN A 109 -6.98 -4.37 10.05
CA GLN A 109 -7.50 -4.27 8.68
C GLN A 109 -7.30 -5.57 7.90
N ILE A 110 -8.21 -5.84 6.97
CA ILE A 110 -8.12 -6.94 5.99
C ILE A 110 -8.31 -6.34 4.61
N ALA A 111 -7.29 -6.41 3.77
CA ALA A 111 -7.39 -6.10 2.36
C ALA A 111 -7.60 -7.39 1.57
N LEU A 112 -8.69 -7.45 0.81
CA LEU A 112 -9.13 -8.65 0.13
C LEU A 112 -9.35 -8.36 -1.35
N ALA A 113 -8.48 -8.94 -2.18
CA ALA A 113 -8.68 -9.00 -3.61
C ALA A 113 -9.65 -10.15 -3.92
N TRP A 114 -10.59 -9.93 -4.84
CA TRP A 114 -11.64 -10.89 -5.15
C TRP A 114 -11.98 -10.89 -6.64
N TYR A 115 -12.63 -11.96 -7.09
CA TYR A 115 -13.23 -12.06 -8.42
C TYR A 115 -14.61 -12.71 -8.37
N ARG A 116 -15.46 -12.43 -9.36
CA ARG A 116 -16.78 -13.03 -9.54
C ARG A 116 -17.06 -13.29 -11.01
N GLY A 117 -17.45 -14.53 -11.34
CA GLY A 117 -17.68 -15.00 -12.70
C GLY A 117 -16.62 -15.99 -13.18
N GLU A 118 -17.03 -16.89 -14.07
CA GLU A 118 -16.22 -18.01 -14.56
C GLU A 118 -15.27 -17.62 -15.71
N ASP A 119 -15.71 -16.71 -16.59
CA ASP A 119 -14.91 -16.28 -17.74
C ASP A 119 -13.79 -15.33 -17.27
N PRO A 120 -12.51 -15.70 -17.36
CA PRO A 120 -11.40 -14.86 -16.92
C PRO A 120 -11.30 -13.52 -17.67
N PHE A 121 -11.91 -13.40 -18.85
CA PHE A 121 -11.90 -12.18 -19.67
C PHE A 121 -13.15 -11.31 -19.49
N ALA A 122 -14.17 -11.81 -18.79
CA ALA A 122 -15.42 -11.09 -18.53
C ALA A 122 -15.84 -11.11 -17.05
N ARG A 123 -15.00 -11.64 -16.15
CA ARG A 123 -15.26 -11.64 -14.71
C ARG A 123 -15.10 -10.25 -14.12
N GLN A 124 -15.89 -9.98 -13.09
CA GLN A 124 -15.67 -8.83 -12.22
C GLN A 124 -14.53 -9.15 -11.26
N SER A 125 -13.71 -8.16 -10.95
CA SER A 125 -12.69 -8.28 -9.91
C SER A 125 -12.55 -6.96 -9.18
N GLY A 126 -11.99 -6.99 -7.98
CA GLY A 126 -11.86 -5.79 -7.19
C GLY A 126 -11.05 -6.00 -5.94
N LEU A 127 -10.98 -4.92 -5.15
CA LEU A 127 -10.42 -4.91 -3.83
C LEU A 127 -11.45 -4.35 -2.86
N VAL A 128 -11.54 -4.94 -1.68
CA VAL A 128 -12.18 -4.32 -0.53
C VAL A 128 -11.21 -4.32 0.65
N VAL A 129 -11.08 -3.20 1.34
CA VAL A 129 -10.35 -3.06 2.59
C VAL A 129 -11.38 -2.90 3.70
N TRP A 130 -11.36 -3.85 4.63
CA TRP A 130 -12.17 -3.88 5.83
C TRP A 130 -11.34 -3.42 7.01
N GLN A 131 -11.95 -2.68 7.92
CA GLN A 131 -11.33 -2.29 9.19
C GLN A 131 -12.25 -2.63 10.35
N ARG A 132 -11.66 -3.15 11.43
CA ARG A 132 -12.32 -3.28 12.72
C ARG A 132 -12.27 -1.93 13.44
N LEU A 133 -13.44 -1.43 13.81
CA LEU A 133 -13.66 -0.16 14.48
C LEU A 133 -14.33 -0.42 15.84
N PRO A 134 -14.21 0.51 16.80
CA PRO A 134 -14.73 0.31 18.16
C PRO A 134 -16.26 0.27 18.24
N ASP A 135 -16.94 1.00 17.35
CA ASP A 135 -18.41 1.05 17.34
C ASP A 135 -19.02 -0.12 16.57
N ALA A 136 -20.25 -0.50 16.93
CA ALA A 136 -21.05 -1.41 16.13
C ALA A 136 -21.56 -0.74 14.84
N PRO A 137 -21.55 -1.44 13.68
CA PRO A 137 -20.97 -2.76 13.46
C PRO A 137 -19.43 -2.70 13.47
N PRO A 138 -18.75 -3.68 14.11
CA PRO A 138 -17.31 -3.63 14.34
C PRO A 138 -16.53 -3.64 13.04
N TRP A 139 -16.94 -4.39 12.03
CA TRP A 139 -16.28 -4.43 10.74
C TRP A 139 -16.99 -3.53 9.74
N ARG A 140 -16.24 -2.64 9.09
CA ARG A 140 -16.73 -1.76 8.03
C ARG A 140 -15.78 -1.76 6.86
N ALA A 141 -16.32 -1.76 5.64
CA ALA A 141 -15.54 -1.47 4.44
C ALA A 141 -15.11 0.00 4.48
N VAL A 142 -13.82 0.25 4.33
CA VAL A 142 -13.22 1.60 4.45
C VAL A 142 -12.56 2.09 3.15
N TYR A 143 -12.30 1.19 2.22
CA TYR A 143 -11.87 1.50 0.86
C TYR A 143 -12.25 0.34 -0.05
N ALA A 144 -12.68 0.63 -1.27
CA ALA A 144 -12.96 -0.41 -2.25
C ALA A 144 -12.93 0.13 -3.68
N PHE A 145 -12.58 -0.76 -4.61
CA PHE A 145 -12.85 -0.56 -6.02
C PHE A 145 -13.30 -1.86 -6.68
N THR A 146 -14.07 -1.72 -7.75
CA THR A 146 -14.54 -2.82 -8.58
C THR A 146 -14.24 -2.49 -10.03
N GLU A 147 -13.49 -3.37 -10.67
CA GLU A 147 -13.21 -3.27 -12.09
C GLU A 147 -14.39 -3.79 -12.90
N ARG A 148 -14.63 -3.13 -14.04
CA ARG A 148 -15.69 -3.54 -14.95
C ARG A 148 -15.32 -4.89 -15.58
N PRO A 149 -16.29 -5.77 -15.88
CA PRO A 149 -16.07 -7.02 -16.62
C PRO A 149 -15.15 -6.90 -17.83
N VAL A 150 -15.33 -5.83 -18.62
CA VAL A 150 -14.60 -5.56 -19.87
C VAL A 150 -13.26 -4.85 -19.67
N ALA A 151 -12.81 -4.64 -18.42
CA ALA A 151 -11.55 -3.95 -18.13
C ALA A 151 -10.31 -4.80 -18.40
N GLY A 152 -10.49 -6.11 -18.67
CA GLY A 152 -9.40 -7.03 -19.01
C GLY A 152 -8.47 -7.34 -17.83
N VAL A 153 -8.90 -7.14 -16.58
CA VAL A 153 -8.10 -7.47 -15.40
C VAL A 153 -8.14 -8.98 -15.17
N LEU A 154 -7.02 -9.63 -15.43
CA LEU A 154 -6.82 -11.07 -15.31
C LEU A 154 -6.43 -11.49 -13.90
N GLY A 155 -5.95 -10.57 -13.06
CA GLY A 155 -5.61 -10.88 -11.68
C GLY A 155 -5.33 -9.65 -10.84
N ILE A 156 -5.44 -9.79 -9.53
CA ILE A 156 -5.08 -8.75 -8.57
C ILE A 156 -4.15 -9.37 -7.53
N SER A 157 -2.95 -8.83 -7.39
CA SER A 157 -1.98 -9.22 -6.36
C SER A 157 -1.73 -8.08 -5.38
N LEU A 158 -1.41 -8.45 -4.13
CA LEU A 158 -1.23 -7.52 -3.01
C LEU A 158 0.16 -7.70 -2.39
N ASP A 159 0.87 -6.59 -2.20
CA ASP A 159 2.09 -6.52 -1.39
C ASP A 159 1.94 -5.46 -0.29
N GLN A 160 2.76 -5.56 0.75
CA GLN A 160 2.69 -4.66 1.90
C GLN A 160 4.06 -4.21 2.40
N ALA A 161 4.17 -2.93 2.76
CA ALA A 161 5.24 -2.40 3.60
C ALA A 161 4.79 -1.06 4.21
N ASP A 162 5.46 -0.63 5.27
CA ASP A 162 5.30 0.72 5.85
C ASP A 162 5.91 1.78 4.93
N LEU A 163 5.16 2.15 3.89
CA LEU A 163 5.63 2.99 2.79
C LEU A 163 5.53 4.49 3.14
N SER A 164 4.54 4.85 3.95
CA SER A 164 4.31 6.20 4.46
C SER A 164 5.19 6.55 5.66
N GLY A 165 5.75 5.56 6.35
CA GLY A 165 6.62 5.75 7.52
C GLY A 165 5.84 6.03 8.81
N ASP A 166 4.53 5.75 8.83
CA ASP A 166 3.66 5.97 10.00
C ASP A 166 3.58 4.74 10.93
N GLY A 167 4.31 3.67 10.59
CA GLY A 167 4.34 2.43 11.37
C GLY A 167 3.20 1.46 11.05
N LEU A 168 2.31 1.81 10.11
CA LEU A 168 1.29 0.92 9.57
C LEU A 168 1.70 0.44 8.17
N PRO A 169 1.56 -0.86 7.87
CA PRO A 169 1.84 -1.35 6.52
C PRO A 169 0.77 -0.85 5.52
N ASP A 170 1.24 -0.14 4.50
CA ASP A 170 0.45 0.26 3.33
C ASP A 170 0.39 -0.86 2.30
N LEU A 171 -0.55 -0.74 1.36
CA LEU A 171 -0.79 -1.74 0.33
C LEU A 171 -0.31 -1.28 -1.03
N LEU A 172 0.45 -2.13 -1.72
CA LEU A 172 0.62 -2.07 -3.17
C LEU A 172 -0.31 -3.09 -3.81
N VAL A 173 -1.19 -2.59 -4.67
CA VAL A 173 -2.15 -3.38 -5.44
C VAL A 173 -1.68 -3.40 -6.89
N ARG A 174 -1.55 -4.59 -7.49
CA ARG A 174 -1.27 -4.74 -8.93
C ARG A 174 -2.44 -5.45 -9.59
N GLU A 175 -3.07 -4.76 -10.54
CA GLU A 175 -4.13 -5.26 -11.41
C GLU A 175 -3.50 -5.70 -12.74
N ASP A 176 -3.27 -6.99 -12.91
CA ASP A 176 -2.65 -7.58 -14.10
C ASP A 176 -3.66 -7.61 -15.26
N ARG A 177 -3.29 -7.10 -16.43
CA ARG A 177 -4.12 -7.13 -17.64
C ARG A 177 -3.60 -8.11 -18.71
N GLY A 178 -2.55 -8.86 -18.41
CA GLY A 178 -1.94 -9.82 -19.32
C GLY A 178 -1.30 -9.19 -20.56
N GLY A 179 -1.23 -9.97 -21.63
CA GLY A 179 -0.52 -9.62 -22.87
C GLY A 179 1.00 -9.77 -22.75
N THR A 180 1.70 -9.69 -23.88
CA THR A 180 3.17 -9.84 -23.92
C THR A 180 3.90 -8.69 -23.22
N GLY A 181 3.27 -7.52 -23.12
CA GLY A 181 3.84 -6.35 -22.46
C GLY A 181 3.55 -6.24 -20.96
N ALA A 182 3.01 -7.30 -20.35
CA ALA A 182 2.76 -7.36 -18.91
C ALA A 182 2.08 -6.10 -18.34
N CYS A 183 1.10 -5.56 -19.08
CA CYS A 183 0.46 -4.30 -18.73
C CYS A 183 -0.34 -4.45 -17.44
N ALA A 184 -0.25 -3.46 -16.56
CA ALA A 184 -0.98 -3.46 -15.31
C ALA A 184 -1.36 -2.04 -14.86
N THR A 185 -2.28 -1.98 -13.91
CA THR A 185 -2.44 -0.80 -13.05
C THR A 185 -1.89 -1.13 -11.68
N TRP A 186 -1.08 -0.23 -11.14
CA TRP A 186 -0.61 -0.27 -9.77
C TRP A 186 -1.30 0.83 -8.96
N ARG A 187 -1.67 0.51 -7.72
CA ARG A 187 -2.21 1.47 -6.76
C ARG A 187 -1.48 1.35 -5.45
N VAL A 188 -1.22 2.47 -4.80
CA VAL A 188 -0.86 2.50 -3.39
C VAL A 188 -2.07 2.93 -2.59
N VAL A 189 -2.48 2.08 -1.65
CA VAL A 189 -3.54 2.38 -0.69
C VAL A 189 -2.89 2.53 0.68
N LEU A 190 -2.94 3.74 1.23
CA LEU A 190 -2.42 4.04 2.55
C LEU A 190 -3.39 3.55 3.62
N THR A 191 -2.86 2.85 4.62
CA THR A 191 -3.63 2.39 5.78
C THR A 191 -3.72 3.50 6.82
N ARG A 192 -4.90 3.72 7.40
CA ARG A 192 -5.12 4.74 8.43
C ARG A 192 -6.00 4.24 9.57
N VAL A 193 -5.92 4.89 10.71
CA VAL A 193 -6.92 4.72 11.77
C VAL A 193 -8.25 5.24 11.25
N GLY A 194 -9.28 4.39 11.23
CA GLY A 194 -10.61 4.74 10.73
C GLY A 194 -10.77 4.78 9.21
N GLY A 195 -9.76 4.41 8.42
CA GLY A 195 -9.86 4.53 6.97
C GLY A 195 -8.73 3.89 6.16
N ALA A 196 -8.86 3.99 4.84
CA ALA A 196 -7.78 3.77 3.89
C ALA A 196 -7.95 4.74 2.72
N THR A 197 -6.87 5.08 2.01
CA THR A 197 -6.94 6.05 0.91
C THR A 197 -5.97 5.71 -0.20
N GLU A 198 -6.42 5.73 -1.45
CA GLU A 198 -5.53 5.66 -2.60
C GLU A 198 -4.69 6.94 -2.70
N ALA A 199 -3.37 6.81 -2.59
CA ALA A 199 -2.44 7.94 -2.64
C ALA A 199 -1.61 8.00 -3.91
N TRP A 200 -1.59 6.91 -4.69
CA TRP A 200 -0.88 6.84 -5.95
C TRP A 200 -1.47 5.80 -6.87
N ARG A 201 -1.44 6.09 -8.17
CA ARG A 201 -1.88 5.20 -9.24
C ARG A 201 -0.96 5.35 -10.44
N HIS A 202 -0.61 4.22 -11.06
CA HIS A 202 0.16 4.20 -12.30
C HIS A 202 -0.35 3.09 -13.21
N THR A 203 -0.43 3.36 -14.51
CA THR A 203 -0.82 2.37 -15.51
C THR A 203 0.22 2.37 -16.61
N ALA A 204 0.85 1.22 -16.83
CA ALA A 204 1.91 1.08 -17.81
C ALA A 204 2.10 -0.40 -18.20
N CYS A 205 2.82 -0.60 -19.29
CA CYS A 205 3.35 -1.88 -19.74
C CYS A 205 4.85 -1.95 -19.44
N ASP A 206 5.42 -3.16 -19.45
CA ASP A 206 6.85 -3.42 -19.25
C ASP A 206 7.40 -2.72 -18.00
N THR A 207 6.55 -2.68 -16.98
CA THR A 207 6.77 -1.94 -15.75
C THR A 207 6.68 -2.89 -14.57
N GLU A 208 7.59 -2.71 -13.62
CA GLU A 208 7.57 -3.38 -12.33
C GLU A 208 7.52 -2.30 -11.25
N VAL A 209 6.65 -2.51 -10.26
CA VAL A 209 6.57 -1.65 -9.09
C VAL A 209 6.79 -2.51 -7.86
N ARG A 210 7.67 -2.07 -6.97
CA ARG A 210 7.95 -2.73 -5.69
C ARG A 210 7.73 -1.74 -4.55
N ILE A 211 7.08 -2.22 -3.50
CA ILE A 211 6.88 -1.51 -2.25
C ILE A 211 7.94 -1.93 -1.23
N SER A 212 8.43 -0.97 -0.46
CA SER A 212 9.37 -1.19 0.64
C SER A 212 9.17 -0.08 1.67
N ARG A 213 9.84 -0.20 2.83
CA ARG A 213 9.78 0.85 3.85
C ARG A 213 10.24 2.19 3.27
N ASP A 214 9.41 3.22 3.44
CA ASP A 214 9.61 4.61 3.00
C ASP A 214 9.82 4.82 1.49
N ARG A 215 9.80 3.78 0.66
CA ARG A 215 10.20 3.85 -0.76
C ARG A 215 9.33 2.99 -1.66
N LEU A 216 8.84 3.61 -2.73
CA LEU A 216 8.22 2.94 -3.87
C LEU A 216 9.22 2.94 -5.03
N LEU A 217 9.56 1.77 -5.52
CA LEU A 217 10.47 1.60 -6.66
C LEU A 217 9.65 1.31 -7.91
N VAL A 218 9.84 2.10 -8.95
CA VAL A 218 9.22 1.91 -10.27
C VAL A 218 10.34 1.66 -11.27
N ARG A 219 10.28 0.52 -11.95
CA ARG A 219 11.21 0.12 -13.01
C ARG A 219 10.45 -0.03 -14.29
N GLU A 220 10.79 0.76 -15.30
CA GLU A 220 10.11 0.77 -16.60
C GLU A 220 11.13 0.46 -17.69
N ALA A 221 10.76 -0.39 -18.63
CA ALA A 221 11.53 -0.59 -19.85
C ALA A 221 11.61 0.71 -20.67
N VAL A 222 12.77 0.94 -21.27
CA VAL A 222 13.03 2.02 -22.23
C VAL A 222 13.46 1.39 -23.54
N TYR A 223 12.65 1.57 -24.57
CA TYR A 223 12.87 1.02 -25.89
C TYR A 223 13.44 2.10 -26.83
N GLY A 224 14.52 1.75 -27.53
CA GLY A 224 15.02 2.45 -28.70
C GLY A 224 14.15 2.19 -29.94
N PRO A 225 14.39 2.90 -31.06
CA PRO A 225 13.57 2.82 -32.27
C PRO A 225 13.48 1.42 -32.89
N ASP A 226 14.53 0.61 -32.76
CA ASP A 226 14.65 -0.71 -33.38
C ASP A 226 14.59 -1.86 -32.36
N ASP A 227 14.25 -1.56 -31.11
CA ASP A 227 14.23 -2.58 -30.06
C ASP A 227 13.03 -3.52 -30.24
N PRO A 228 13.25 -4.84 -30.24
CA PRO A 228 12.15 -5.75 -30.07
C PRO A 228 11.60 -5.61 -28.65
N HIS A 229 10.29 -5.84 -28.49
CA HIS A 229 9.60 -5.71 -27.21
C HIS A 229 10.20 -6.57 -26.08
N CYS A 230 10.88 -7.68 -26.42
CA CYS A 230 11.57 -8.52 -25.45
C CYS A 230 12.94 -7.98 -24.98
N CYS A 231 13.53 -7.01 -25.68
CA CYS A 231 14.89 -6.53 -25.42
C CYS A 231 14.93 -4.99 -25.39
N PRO A 232 14.50 -4.36 -24.29
CA PRO A 232 14.65 -2.92 -24.15
C PRO A 232 16.13 -2.53 -24.03
N SER A 233 16.50 -1.44 -24.69
CA SER A 233 17.82 -0.79 -24.63
C SER A 233 18.18 -0.29 -23.24
N GLY A 234 17.19 -0.09 -22.36
CA GLY A 234 17.45 0.40 -21.01
C GLY A 234 16.28 0.21 -20.06
N PHE A 235 16.52 0.57 -18.81
CA PHE A 235 15.51 0.64 -17.76
C PHE A 235 15.55 1.98 -17.05
N ARG A 236 14.40 2.65 -17.00
CA ARG A 236 14.20 3.83 -16.16
C ARG A 236 13.81 3.38 -14.76
N LEU A 237 14.63 3.73 -13.78
CA LEU A 237 14.39 3.48 -12.37
C LEU A 237 14.00 4.78 -11.69
N ARG A 238 12.79 4.82 -11.14
CA ARG A 238 12.30 5.92 -10.31
C ARG A 238 12.12 5.42 -8.89
N THR A 239 12.57 6.21 -7.93
CA THR A 239 12.32 6.01 -6.51
C THR A 239 11.42 7.14 -6.04
N LEU A 240 10.28 6.79 -5.49
CA LEU A 240 9.34 7.73 -4.91
C LEU A 240 9.34 7.59 -3.39
N ALA A 241 9.16 8.71 -2.70
CA ALA A 241 8.91 8.75 -1.27
C ALA A 241 7.59 9.50 -1.01
N PHE A 242 6.89 9.13 0.05
CA PHE A 242 5.71 9.85 0.49
C PHE A 242 6.14 11.09 1.31
N ASP A 243 5.66 12.27 0.95
CA ASP A 243 6.00 13.54 1.63
C ASP A 243 5.00 13.93 2.74
N GLY A 244 4.07 13.03 3.07
CA GLY A 244 2.95 13.29 3.98
C GLY A 244 1.65 13.63 3.25
N ALA A 245 1.71 14.02 1.98
CA ALA A 245 0.53 14.34 1.16
C ALA A 245 0.45 13.50 -0.12
N ARG A 246 1.58 13.28 -0.78
CA ARG A 246 1.66 12.58 -2.07
C ARG A 246 3.02 11.90 -2.24
N PHE A 247 3.10 11.05 -3.27
CA PHE A 247 4.37 10.50 -3.69
C PHE A 247 5.13 11.51 -4.54
N VAL A 248 6.37 11.78 -4.16
CA VAL A 248 7.32 12.62 -4.90
C VAL A 248 8.49 11.79 -5.36
N GLU A 249 8.96 12.04 -6.59
CA GLU A 249 10.17 11.42 -7.10
C GLU A 249 11.38 12.00 -6.36
N VAL A 250 12.14 11.12 -5.68
CA VAL A 250 13.35 11.50 -4.94
C VAL A 250 14.62 11.08 -5.67
N ARG A 251 14.51 10.17 -6.64
CA ARG A 251 15.61 9.75 -7.50
C ARG A 251 15.07 9.19 -8.80
N VAL A 252 15.70 9.57 -9.91
CA VAL A 252 15.52 8.97 -11.23
C VAL A 252 16.88 8.66 -11.85
N ARG A 253 16.98 7.53 -12.53
CA ARG A 253 18.12 7.19 -13.39
C ARG A 253 17.66 6.27 -14.51
N THR A 254 18.32 6.37 -15.66
CA THR A 254 18.23 5.36 -16.71
C THR A 254 19.50 4.52 -16.65
N ILE A 255 19.33 3.20 -16.76
CA ILE A 255 20.44 2.25 -16.88
C ILE A 255 20.31 1.63 -18.26
N ASP A 256 21.33 1.79 -19.08
CA ASP A 256 21.39 1.15 -20.39
C ASP A 256 21.74 -0.33 -20.24
N VAL A 257 21.19 -1.16 -21.12
CA VAL A 257 21.46 -2.59 -21.18
C VAL A 257 22.37 -2.81 -22.38
N GLU A 258 23.64 -3.07 -22.13
CA GLU A 258 24.57 -3.53 -23.17
C GLU A 258 24.34 -5.03 -23.37
N PHE A 259 23.95 -5.43 -24.58
CA PHE A 259 23.77 -6.82 -25.00
C PHE A 259 24.99 -7.32 -25.79
#